data_AF-A0A3E0IL62-F1
#
_entry.id   AF-A0A3E0IL62-F1
#
_cell.length_a   1.000
_cell.length_b   1.000
_cell.length_c   1.000
_cell.angle_alpha   90.00
_cell.angle_beta   90.00
_cell.angle_gamma   90.00
#
_symmetry.space_group_name_H-M   'P 1'
#
loop_
_entity.id
_entity.type
_entity.pdbx_description
1 polymer ?
#
loop_
_entity_poly.entity_id
_entity_poly.type
_entity_poly.pdbx_seq_one_letter_code
_entity_poly.pdbx_strand_id
1 'polypeptide(L)'
;KMLSYQVNANMLKKTGLDHTIVMHCLPAFHDTNTKVGQKMYETYGIAEMEISDEVFQQYQEVIFTQAENRLHSIKAIMAATLGDIF
;
A
#
# COMPACT_ATOMS: atom_id res chain seq x y z
N LYS A 1 -14.76 -12.42 -5.59
CA LYS A 1 -13.65 -13.23 -5.03
C LYS A 1 -12.35 -12.48 -5.34
N MET A 2 -11.79 -11.72 -4.39
CA MET A 2 -10.64 -10.82 -4.67
C MET A 2 -9.27 -11.43 -4.34
N LEU A 3 -9.21 -12.51 -3.56
CA LEU A 3 -7.96 -13.16 -3.15
C LEU A 3 -7.07 -13.63 -4.31
N SER A 4 -7.65 -13.91 -5.49
CA SER A 4 -6.87 -14.24 -6.70
C SER A 4 -6.06 -13.06 -7.26
N TYR A 5 -6.31 -11.84 -6.77
CA TYR A 5 -5.66 -10.60 -7.18
C TYR A 5 -4.79 -10.01 -6.07
N GLN A 6 -4.45 -10.77 -5.03
CA GLN A 6 -3.53 -10.31 -4.00
C GLN A 6 -2.18 -9.94 -4.62
N VAL A 7 -1.65 -8.77 -4.24
CA VAL A 7 -0.31 -8.34 -4.59
C VAL A 7 0.69 -9.13 -3.75
N ASN A 8 1.26 -10.16 -4.35
CA ASN A 8 2.27 -11.03 -3.75
C ASN A 8 3.42 -11.27 -4.73
N ALA A 9 4.48 -11.95 -4.30
CA ALA A 9 5.66 -12.20 -5.13
C ALA A 9 5.33 -12.89 -6.46
N ASN A 10 4.31 -13.75 -6.50
CA ASN A 10 3.86 -14.39 -7.74
C ASN A 10 3.18 -13.40 -8.71
N MET A 11 2.44 -12.42 -8.20
CA MET A 11 1.91 -11.33 -9.01
C MET A 11 3.03 -10.45 -9.55
N LEU A 12 4.03 -10.10 -8.73
CA LEU A 12 5.16 -9.28 -9.17
C LEU A 12 5.98 -9.97 -10.25
N LYS A 13 6.23 -11.27 -10.15
CA LYS A 13 6.90 -12.04 -11.21
C LYS A 13 6.19 -11.95 -12.56
N LYS A 14 4.87 -11.79 -12.57
CA LYS A 14 4.08 -11.67 -13.81
C LYS A 14 4.24 -10.32 -14.51
N THR A 15 4.80 -9.30 -13.86
CA THR A 15 5.10 -8.04 -14.54
C THR A 15 6.23 -8.22 -15.54
N GLY A 16 7.15 -9.16 -15.28
CA GLY A 16 8.35 -9.38 -16.11
C GLY A 16 9.35 -8.23 -16.08
N LEU A 17 9.27 -7.35 -15.08
CA LEU A 17 10.09 -6.14 -14.96
C LEU A 17 10.87 -6.12 -13.65
N ASP A 18 12.19 -6.01 -13.73
CA ASP A 18 13.09 -5.95 -12.57
C ASP A 18 12.95 -4.65 -11.77
N HIS A 19 12.39 -3.60 -12.38
CA HIS A 19 12.19 -2.28 -11.77
C HIS A 19 10.74 -2.04 -11.34
N THR A 20 9.95 -3.10 -11.15
CA THR A 20 8.58 -2.97 -10.63
C THR A 20 8.63 -2.36 -9.25
N ILE A 21 7.89 -1.26 -9.06
CA ILE A 21 7.61 -0.69 -7.74
C ILE A 21 6.21 -1.10 -7.27
N VAL A 22 6.04 -1.19 -5.95
CA VAL A 22 4.72 -1.40 -5.33
C VAL A 22 4.37 -0.15 -4.52
N MET A 23 3.13 0.29 -4.70
CA MET A 23 2.55 1.43 -4.00
C MET A 23 1.24 0.99 -3.34
N HIS A 24 0.89 1.59 -2.21
CA HIS A 24 -0.36 1.33 -1.52
C HIS A 24 -0.79 2.55 -0.71
N CYS A 25 -2.00 3.05 -0.95
CA CYS A 25 -2.57 4.08 -0.08
C CYS A 25 -2.93 3.45 1.27
N LEU A 26 -2.27 3.87 2.35
CA LEU A 26 -2.46 3.30 3.69
C LEU A 26 -3.86 3.60 4.26
N PRO A 27 -4.40 2.73 5.16
CA PRO A 27 -3.79 1.53 5.74
C PRO A 27 -3.83 0.30 4.82
N ALA A 28 -2.97 -0.69 5.07
CA ALA A 28 -2.93 -1.99 4.38
C ALA A 28 -3.19 -3.14 5.37
N PHE A 29 -3.93 -4.17 4.95
CA PHE A 29 -4.15 -5.43 5.67
C PHE A 29 -3.17 -6.50 5.19
N HIS A 30 -1.90 -6.29 5.53
CA HIS A 30 -0.80 -7.19 5.18
C HIS A 30 -0.49 -8.23 6.27
N ASP A 31 -1.06 -8.09 7.48
CA ASP A 31 -0.82 -9.00 8.60
C ASP A 31 -2.03 -9.10 9.57
N THR A 32 -1.86 -9.88 10.66
CA THR A 32 -2.86 -10.04 11.72
C THR A 32 -2.58 -9.19 12.97
N ASN A 33 -1.69 -8.20 12.91
CA ASN A 33 -1.27 -7.40 14.07
C ASN A 33 -2.29 -6.32 14.47
N THR A 34 -3.41 -6.23 13.75
CA THR A 34 -4.53 -5.34 14.08
C THR A 34 -5.73 -6.14 14.56
N LYS A 35 -6.60 -5.51 15.37
CA LYS A 35 -7.88 -6.13 15.80
C LYS A 35 -8.73 -6.61 14.62
N VAL A 36 -8.69 -5.87 13.51
CA VAL A 36 -9.43 -6.22 12.28
C VAL A 36 -8.76 -7.39 11.58
N GLY A 37 -7.43 -7.37 11.40
CA GLY A 37 -6.68 -8.48 10.80
C GLY A 37 -6.86 -9.79 11.57
N GLN A 38 -6.76 -9.75 12.90
CA GLN A 38 -6.99 -10.92 13.74
C GLN A 38 -8.42 -11.47 13.62
N LYS A 39 -9.43 -10.59 13.62
CA LYS A 39 -10.83 -11.01 13.41
C LYS A 39 -11.05 -11.66 12.04
N MET A 40 -10.42 -11.13 10.99
CA MET A 40 -10.50 -11.70 9.64
C MET A 40 -9.86 -13.09 9.59
N TYR A 41 -8.75 -13.28 10.29
CA TYR A 41 -8.11 -14.57 10.42
C TYR A 41 -8.99 -15.58 11.17
N GLU A 42 -9.57 -15.20 12.31
CA GLU A 42 -10.45 -16.09 13.09
C GLU A 42 -11.73 -16.47 12.34
N THR A 43 -12.29 -15.55 11.55
CA THR A 43 -13.56 -15.76 10.85
C THR A 43 -13.38 -16.50 9.52
N TYR A 44 -12.32 -16.20 8.78
CA TYR A 44 -12.14 -16.62 7.39
C TYR A 44 -10.82 -17.37 7.12
N GLY A 45 -9.92 -17.46 8.10
CA GLY A 45 -8.59 -18.06 7.94
C GLY A 45 -7.65 -17.21 7.07
N ILE A 46 -7.94 -15.92 6.88
CA ILE A 46 -7.17 -15.02 6.01
C ILE A 46 -6.26 -14.16 6.87
N ALA A 47 -4.94 -14.36 6.76
CA ALA A 47 -3.94 -13.60 7.51
C ALA A 47 -3.49 -12.31 6.79
N GLU A 48 -3.49 -12.34 5.46
CA GLU A 48 -3.07 -11.24 4.59
C GLU A 48 -4.11 -11.09 3.48
N MET A 49 -4.53 -9.86 3.18
CA MET A 49 -5.67 -9.61 2.28
C MET A 49 -5.22 -9.14 0.90
N GLU A 50 -5.13 -7.83 0.67
CA GLU A 50 -4.84 -7.25 -0.64
C GLU A 50 -3.35 -7.29 -1.01
N ILE A 51 -2.47 -7.33 -0.03
CA ILE A 51 -1.02 -7.41 -0.19
C ILE A 51 -0.46 -8.39 0.85
N SER A 52 0.51 -9.21 0.46
CA SER A 52 1.23 -10.08 1.42
C SER A 52 2.22 -9.26 2.27
N ASP A 53 2.50 -9.67 3.51
CA ASP A 53 3.47 -8.99 4.38
C ASP A 53 4.85 -8.93 3.71
N GLU A 54 5.29 -10.02 3.08
CA GLU A 54 6.57 -10.09 2.36
C GLU A 54 6.75 -8.92 1.38
N VAL A 55 5.75 -8.70 0.50
CA VAL A 55 5.79 -7.62 -0.49
C VAL A 55 5.63 -6.25 0.17
N PHE A 56 4.77 -6.12 1.19
CA PHE A 56 4.62 -4.86 1.91
C PHE A 56 5.94 -4.42 2.55
N GLN A 57 6.62 -5.33 3.25
CA GLN A 57 7.91 -5.06 3.90
C GLN A 57 9.02 -4.79 2.88
N GLN A 58 9.06 -5.53 1.76
CA GLN A 58 10.05 -5.32 0.70
C GLN A 58 9.94 -3.92 0.07
N TYR A 59 8.73 -3.40 -0.11
CA TYR A 59 8.48 -2.12 -0.77
C TYR A 59 8.07 -1.00 0.19
N GLN A 60 8.29 -1.19 1.49
CA GLN A 60 7.85 -0.27 2.53
C GLN A 60 8.34 1.16 2.31
N GLU A 61 9.59 1.33 1.84
CA GLU A 61 10.17 2.66 1.60
C GLU A 61 9.34 3.46 0.59
N VAL A 62 9.02 2.87 -0.56
CA VAL A 62 8.20 3.51 -1.60
C VAL A 62 6.78 3.79 -1.11
N ILE A 63 6.18 2.87 -0.36
CA ILE A 63 4.83 3.01 0.20
C ILE A 63 4.78 4.17 1.21
N PHE A 64 5.78 4.28 2.10
CA PHE A 64 5.84 5.36 3.07
C PHE A 64 6.22 6.70 2.43
N THR A 65 7.09 6.73 1.42
CA THR A 65 7.34 7.93 0.61
C THR A 65 6.06 8.40 -0.09
N GLN A 66 5.27 7.48 -0.65
CA GLN A 66 3.97 7.81 -1.24
C GLN A 66 3.02 8.43 -0.19
N ALA A 67 2.99 7.88 1.02
CA ALA A 67 2.18 8.40 2.12
C ALA A 67 2.62 9.81 2.54
N GLU A 68 3.93 10.06 2.66
CA GLU A 68 4.49 11.37 2.96
C GLU A 68 4.16 12.40 1.87
N ASN A 69 4.25 11.99 0.60
CA ASN A 69 3.96 12.85 -0.55
C ASN A 69 2.52 13.38 -0.58
N ARG A 70 1.59 12.81 0.21
CA ARG A 70 0.28 13.44 0.45
C ARG A 70 0.41 14.84 1.05
N LEU A 71 1.35 15.06 1.97
CA LEU A 71 1.58 16.39 2.56
C LEU A 71 2.09 17.38 1.51
N HIS A 72 3.10 16.97 0.75
CA HIS A 72 3.76 17.84 -0.24
C HIS A 72 2.82 18.19 -1.40
N SER A 73 2.08 17.21 -1.92
CA SER A 73 1.10 17.43 -2.98
C SER A 73 -0.04 18.35 -2.53
N ILE A 74 -0.61 18.14 -1.33
CA ILE A 74 -1.65 19.02 -0.78
C ILE A 74 -1.11 20.45 -0.58
N LYS A 75 0.11 20.60 -0.06
CA LYS A 75 0.76 21.90 0.11
C LYS A 75 0.93 22.62 -1.23
N ALA A 76 1.36 21.91 -2.27
CA ALA A 76 1.48 22.48 -3.61
C ALA A 76 0.13 22.96 -4.15
N ILE A 77 -0.94 22.18 -3.97
CA ILE A 77 -2.30 22.56 -4.35
C ILE A 77 -2.74 23.82 -3.60
N MET A 78 -2.51 23.89 -2.27
CA MET A 78 -2.86 25.06 -1.47
C MET A 78 -2.08 26.29 -1.90
N ALA A 79 -0.77 26.17 -2.11
CA ALA A 79 0.07 27.26 -2.59
C ALA A 79 -0.41 27.77 -3.95
N ALA A 80 -0.68 26.86 -4.90
CA ALA A 80 -1.13 27.20 -6.25
C ALA A 80 -2.49 27.91 -6.30
N THR A 81 -3.38 27.62 -5.34
CA THR A 81 -4.78 28.06 -5.39
C THR A 81 -5.11 29.18 -4.41
N LEU A 82 -4.36 29.29 -3.30
CA LEU A 82 -4.59 30.26 -2.21
C LEU A 82 -3.33 31.06 -1.86
N GLY A 83 -2.18 30.76 -2.45
CA GLY A 83 -0.95 31.51 -2.25
C GLY A 83 -0.86 32.73 -3.16
N ASP A 84 -0.15 33.75 -2.69
CA ASP A 84 0.19 34.92 -3.48
C ASP A 84 1.55 34.68 -4.15
N ILE A 85 1.52 34.13 -5.37
CA ILE A 85 2.69 33.50 -6.01
C ILE A 85 3.33 34.40 -7.08
N PHE A 86 2.83 35.63 -7.27
CA PHE A 86 3.28 36.57 -8.29
C PHE A 86 3.25 38.02 -7.79
#